data_AF-A0A443LXK5-F1
#
_entry.id   AF-A0A443LXK5-F1
#
_cell.length_a   1.000
_cell.length_b   1.000
_cell.length_c   1.000
_cell.angle_alpha   90.00
_cell.angle_beta   90.00
_cell.angle_gamma   90.00
#
_symmetry.space_group_name_H-M   'P 1'
#
loop_
_entity.id
_entity.type
_entity.pdbx_description
1 polymer ?
#
loop_
_entity_poly.entity_id
_entity_poly.type
_entity_poly.pdbx_seq_one_letter_code
_entity_poly.pdbx_strand_id
1 'polypeptide(L)'
;MSKDYQVAALWIGGSLSYLEQLCLKSFVDAGQHVKLYSYEPIDNAPEGIEMADANEVLSQENFLRHGRTNSPALHSDLFRYHLLAQNDRTIWADTDAYCVKPFETPNGHFYSWESAEGINGGVLGLPRDSEALGQLLEFTTDEYAIPEWYGDAYRRELEAKKAAGTPVHAGEQPWGVWGPHALTHFLKKTGESRYAMPIWGLYPFEYSERALMLRPGYDWHSHIKDDTYSIHFYGRRMRARLLDKFDGVPKPRSLIGQLVRKHGIDPAAAPLRRHGKPEPDTGAED
;
A
#
# COMPACT_ATOMS: atom_id res chain seq x y z
N MET A 1 10.50 22.30 14.23
CA MET A 1 9.04 22.28 13.98
C MET A 1 8.81 21.25 12.90
N SER A 2 7.96 20.26 13.17
CA SER A 2 7.50 19.30 12.16
C SER A 2 6.94 20.08 10.96
N LYS A 3 7.40 19.77 9.74
CA LYS A 3 6.81 20.36 8.52
C LYS A 3 5.49 19.64 8.30
N ASP A 4 4.42 20.35 7.95
CA ASP A 4 3.14 19.69 7.67
C ASP A 4 3.29 18.77 6.44
N TYR A 5 3.19 17.45 6.65
CA TYR A 5 3.14 16.44 5.60
C TYR A 5 1.69 16.04 5.32
N GLN A 6 1.33 15.99 4.04
CA GLN A 6 0.09 15.38 3.62
C GLN A 6 0.25 13.86 3.47
N VAL A 7 -0.86 13.14 3.64
CA VAL A 7 -0.96 11.73 3.27
C VAL A 7 -1.66 11.64 1.93
N ALA A 8 -1.10 10.82 1.05
CA ALA A 8 -1.70 10.51 -0.23
C ALA A 8 -1.92 9.02 -0.40
N ALA A 9 -3.06 8.66 -0.99
CA ALA A 9 -3.46 7.28 -1.24
C ALA A 9 -4.06 7.14 -2.64
N LEU A 10 -4.13 5.92 -3.16
CA LEU A 10 -4.79 5.59 -4.43
C LEU A 10 -5.94 4.61 -4.22
N TRP A 11 -7.04 4.84 -4.92
CA TRP A 11 -8.12 3.87 -5.05
C TRP A 11 -8.53 3.67 -6.51
N ILE A 12 -8.37 2.45 -7.00
CA ILE A 12 -8.57 2.09 -8.41
C ILE A 12 -9.98 1.49 -8.56
N GLY A 13 -10.97 2.37 -8.66
CA GLY A 13 -12.34 2.06 -9.09
C GLY A 13 -13.28 1.49 -8.02
N GLY A 14 -14.56 1.78 -8.20
CA GLY A 14 -15.65 1.33 -7.32
C GLY A 14 -15.65 1.98 -5.93
N SER A 15 -16.64 1.61 -5.11
CA SER A 15 -16.82 2.16 -3.77
C SER A 15 -15.80 1.63 -2.77
N LEU A 16 -15.39 2.48 -1.82
CA LEU A 16 -14.60 2.08 -0.65
C LEU A 16 -15.44 1.16 0.25
N SER A 17 -14.84 0.14 0.85
CA SER A 17 -15.49 -0.57 1.95
C SER A 17 -15.22 0.16 3.27
N TYR A 18 -15.92 -0.24 4.34
CA TYR A 18 -15.75 0.37 5.65
C TYR A 18 -14.31 0.23 6.18
N LEU A 19 -13.51 -0.75 5.70
CA LEU A 19 -12.11 -0.87 6.11
C LEU A 19 -11.25 0.24 5.53
N GLU A 20 -11.42 0.54 4.24
CA GLU A 20 -10.68 1.64 3.62
C GLU A 20 -11.18 3.00 4.12
N GLN A 21 -12.50 3.14 4.32
CA GLN A 21 -13.06 4.33 4.99
C GLN A 21 -12.49 4.51 6.40
N LEU A 22 -12.36 3.44 7.19
CA LEU A 22 -11.75 3.48 8.52
C LEU A 22 -10.31 3.98 8.49
N CYS A 23 -9.49 3.47 7.56
CA CYS A 23 -8.08 3.87 7.46
C CYS A 23 -7.96 5.34 7.02
N LEU A 24 -8.67 5.74 5.97
CA LEU A 24 -8.66 7.12 5.49
C LEU A 24 -9.17 8.11 6.56
N LYS A 25 -10.29 7.78 7.21
CA LYS A 25 -10.86 8.60 8.29
C LYS A 25 -9.91 8.73 9.48
N SER A 26 -9.12 7.70 9.78
CA SER A 26 -8.18 7.76 10.91
C SER A 26 -7.11 8.85 10.76
N PHE A 27 -6.68 9.15 9.52
CA PHE A 27 -5.78 10.27 9.26
C PHE A 27 -6.46 11.62 9.44
N VAL A 28 -7.68 11.78 8.93
CA VAL A 28 -8.48 13.01 9.11
C VAL A 28 -8.73 13.28 10.59
N ASP A 29 -9.13 12.25 11.35
CA ASP A 29 -9.39 12.37 12.79
C ASP A 29 -8.09 12.64 13.60
N ALA A 30 -6.93 12.32 13.04
CA ALA A 30 -5.62 12.70 13.58
C ALA A 30 -5.19 14.14 13.21
N GLY A 31 -5.99 14.85 12.40
CA GLY A 31 -5.70 16.21 11.93
C GLY A 31 -4.75 16.26 10.73
N GLN A 32 -4.54 15.14 10.04
CA GLN A 32 -3.66 15.08 8.88
C GLN A 32 -4.44 15.37 7.59
N HIS A 33 -3.88 16.19 6.71
CA HIS A 33 -4.45 16.40 5.39
C HIS A 33 -4.30 15.14 4.54
N VAL A 34 -5.39 14.70 3.91
CA VAL A 34 -5.43 13.48 3.11
C VAL A 34 -5.92 13.80 1.70
N LYS A 35 -5.12 13.40 0.71
CA LYS A 35 -5.49 13.41 -0.71
C LYS A 35 -5.68 11.98 -1.22
N LEU A 36 -6.88 11.65 -1.68
CA LEU A 36 -7.21 10.38 -2.30
C LEU A 36 -7.27 10.54 -3.81
N TYR A 37 -6.35 9.85 -4.49
CA TYR A 37 -6.31 9.78 -5.94
C TYR A 37 -7.20 8.64 -6.44
N SER A 38 -7.94 8.90 -7.51
CA SER A 38 -8.77 7.91 -8.19
C SER A 38 -8.91 8.20 -9.68
N TYR A 39 -9.09 7.16 -10.49
CA TYR A 39 -9.37 7.30 -11.93
C TYR A 39 -10.87 7.52 -12.21
N GLU A 40 -11.71 7.20 -11.23
CA GLU A 40 -13.17 7.33 -11.29
C GLU A 40 -13.66 8.06 -10.03
N PRO A 41 -14.83 8.70 -10.05
CA PRO A 41 -15.43 9.30 -8.85
C PRO A 41 -15.66 8.27 -7.73
N ILE A 42 -15.44 8.69 -6.48
CA ILE A 42 -15.70 7.89 -5.28
C ILE A 42 -16.74 8.60 -4.42
N ASP A 43 -18.00 8.18 -4.56
CA ASP A 43 -19.13 8.84 -3.90
C ASP A 43 -19.18 8.64 -2.38
N ASN A 44 -18.44 7.65 -1.86
CA ASN A 44 -18.50 7.25 -0.46
C ASN A 44 -17.16 7.42 0.29
N ALA A 45 -16.31 8.36 -0.16
CA ALA A 45 -15.14 8.78 0.62
C ALA A 45 -15.58 9.45 1.94
N PRO A 46 -14.86 9.24 3.06
CA PRO A 46 -15.12 9.95 4.30
C PRO A 46 -15.03 11.48 4.13
N GLU A 47 -15.79 12.22 4.93
CA GLU A 47 -15.65 13.68 5.00
C GLU A 47 -14.22 14.09 5.40
N GLY A 48 -13.70 15.16 4.78
CA GLY A 48 -12.36 15.68 5.03
C GLY A 48 -11.26 15.13 4.12
N ILE A 49 -11.60 14.19 3.22
CA ILE A 49 -10.69 13.70 2.18
C ILE A 49 -10.73 14.64 0.96
N GLU A 50 -9.58 15.13 0.53
CA GLU A 50 -9.45 15.80 -0.76
C GLU A 50 -9.40 14.76 -1.88
N MET A 51 -10.27 14.89 -2.88
CA MET A 51 -10.26 14.02 -4.06
C MET A 51 -9.37 14.60 -5.16
N ALA A 52 -8.61 13.75 -5.85
CA ALA A 52 -7.76 14.14 -6.97
C ALA A 52 -7.79 13.11 -8.11
N ASP A 53 -7.59 13.55 -9.35
CA ASP A 53 -7.52 12.66 -10.50
C ASP A 53 -6.16 11.93 -10.51
N ALA A 54 -6.20 10.60 -10.51
CA ALA A 54 -5.01 9.77 -10.59
C ALA A 54 -4.22 9.96 -11.90
N ASN A 55 -4.86 10.42 -12.98
CA ASN A 55 -4.18 10.76 -14.23
C ASN A 55 -3.21 11.94 -14.11
N GLU A 56 -3.33 12.77 -13.07
CA GLU A 56 -2.36 13.84 -12.77
C GLU A 56 -0.98 13.27 -12.41
N VAL A 57 -0.93 12.04 -11.91
CA VAL A 57 0.30 11.38 -11.45
C VAL A 57 0.79 10.33 -12.44
N LEU A 58 -0.10 9.40 -12.81
CA LEU A 58 0.20 8.28 -13.70
C LEU A 58 -1.06 7.89 -14.47
N SER A 59 -0.99 7.90 -15.82
CA SER A 59 -2.12 7.54 -16.68
C SER A 59 -2.58 6.08 -16.48
N GLN A 60 -3.89 5.84 -16.65
CA GLN A 60 -4.45 4.49 -16.65
C GLN A 60 -4.24 3.73 -17.97
N GLU A 61 -3.79 4.40 -19.05
CA GLU A 61 -3.68 3.78 -20.39
C GLU A 61 -2.69 2.59 -20.42
N ASN A 62 -1.66 2.60 -19.57
CA ASN A 62 -0.68 1.52 -19.44
C ASN A 62 -0.90 0.70 -18.16
N PHE A 63 -2.14 0.31 -17.88
CA PHE A 63 -2.48 -0.38 -16.63
C PHE A 63 -1.83 -1.77 -16.53
N LEU A 64 -0.72 -1.86 -15.80
CA LEU A 64 0.00 -3.13 -15.62
C LEU A 64 -0.61 -3.95 -14.48
N ARG A 65 -1.20 -5.10 -14.83
CA ARG A 65 -1.63 -6.12 -13.88
C ARG A 65 -0.60 -7.24 -13.78
N HIS A 66 -0.40 -7.76 -12.58
CA HIS A 66 0.42 -8.95 -12.38
C HIS A 66 -0.26 -10.17 -13.03
N GLY A 67 0.35 -10.75 -14.07
CA GLY A 67 -0.23 -11.81 -14.92
C GLY A 67 -0.71 -13.06 -14.18
N ARG A 68 -0.04 -13.47 -13.08
CA ARG A 68 -0.47 -14.63 -12.27
C ARG A 68 -1.63 -14.33 -11.32
N THR A 69 -1.80 -13.08 -10.87
CA THR A 69 -2.73 -12.75 -9.77
C THR A 69 -3.80 -11.73 -10.13
N ASN A 70 -3.72 -11.14 -11.32
CA ASN A 70 -4.49 -9.99 -11.78
C ASN A 70 -4.42 -8.77 -10.83
N SER A 71 -3.40 -8.76 -9.95
CA SER A 71 -3.26 -7.76 -8.89
C SER A 71 -2.79 -6.43 -9.48
N PRO A 72 -3.39 -5.29 -9.09
CA PRO A 72 -2.95 -3.95 -9.49
C PRO A 72 -1.72 -3.47 -8.70
N ALA A 73 -0.96 -4.40 -8.08
CA ALA A 73 0.11 -4.04 -7.15
C ALA A 73 1.24 -3.29 -7.86
N LEU A 74 1.64 -3.77 -9.05
CA LEU A 74 2.66 -3.11 -9.88
C LEU A 74 2.26 -1.68 -10.25
N HIS A 75 0.99 -1.47 -10.62
CA HIS A 75 0.47 -0.13 -10.89
C HIS A 75 0.51 0.77 -9.66
N SER A 76 0.13 0.24 -8.49
CA SER A 76 0.20 0.99 -7.23
C SER A 76 1.64 1.32 -6.81
N ASP A 77 2.59 0.42 -7.07
CA ASP A 77 4.02 0.63 -6.81
C ASP A 77 4.58 1.74 -7.72
N LEU A 78 4.28 1.70 -9.03
CA LEU A 78 4.61 2.79 -9.96
C LEU A 78 3.99 4.12 -9.53
N PHE A 79 2.68 4.11 -9.25
CA PHE A 79 1.95 5.31 -8.89
C PHE A 79 2.59 6.01 -7.69
N ARG A 80 2.91 5.27 -6.62
CA ARG A 80 3.50 5.87 -5.42
C ARG A 80 4.89 6.46 -5.69
N TYR A 81 5.70 5.86 -6.58
CA TYR A 81 7.01 6.43 -6.94
C TYR A 81 6.86 7.73 -7.74
N HIS A 82 6.00 7.74 -8.75
CA HIS A 82 5.71 8.95 -9.53
C HIS A 82 5.12 10.06 -8.65
N LEU A 83 4.19 9.71 -7.76
CA LEU A 83 3.59 10.63 -6.80
C LEU A 83 4.65 11.30 -5.92
N LEU A 84 5.53 10.51 -5.31
CA LEU A 84 6.58 11.03 -4.41
C LEU A 84 7.62 11.87 -5.17
N ALA A 85 7.89 11.58 -6.44
CA ALA A 85 8.79 12.39 -7.25
C ALA A 85 8.21 13.75 -7.65
N GLN A 86 6.91 13.78 -7.92
CA GLN A 86 6.21 14.99 -8.37
C GLN A 86 5.85 15.93 -7.20
N ASN A 87 5.69 15.40 -5.99
CA ASN A 87 5.18 16.14 -4.84
C ASN A 87 6.20 16.28 -3.72
N ASP A 88 6.30 17.47 -3.14
CA ASP A 88 7.05 17.68 -1.89
C ASP A 88 6.15 17.39 -0.67
N ARG A 89 6.76 17.10 0.48
CA ARG A 89 6.05 16.93 1.77
C ARG A 89 4.82 16.01 1.70
N THR A 90 4.95 14.92 0.97
CA THR A 90 3.89 13.93 0.75
C THR A 90 4.38 12.57 1.23
N ILE A 91 3.54 11.87 1.99
CA ILE A 91 3.77 10.49 2.43
C ILE A 91 2.68 9.64 1.80
N TRP A 92 3.08 8.59 1.09
CA TRP A 92 2.15 7.58 0.60
C TRP A 92 1.65 6.72 1.76
N ALA A 93 0.36 6.38 1.76
CA ALA A 93 -0.22 5.32 2.57
C ALA A 93 -1.20 4.47 1.75
N ASP A 94 -1.06 3.15 1.83
CA ASP A 94 -2.06 2.23 1.31
C ASP A 94 -3.39 2.45 2.04
N THR A 95 -4.51 2.20 1.36
CA THR A 95 -5.86 2.39 1.91
C THR A 95 -6.22 1.40 3.03
N ASP A 96 -5.30 0.51 3.40
CA ASP A 96 -5.39 -0.42 4.53
C ASP A 96 -4.34 -0.12 5.64
N ALA A 97 -3.69 1.05 5.60
CA ALA A 97 -2.83 1.56 6.66
C ALA A 97 -3.61 2.46 7.62
N TYR A 98 -3.88 1.98 8.84
CA TYR A 98 -4.56 2.77 9.87
C TYR A 98 -3.60 3.76 10.53
N CYS A 99 -4.03 5.00 10.73
CA CYS A 99 -3.29 6.05 11.42
C CYS A 99 -3.48 5.97 12.94
N VAL A 100 -2.40 5.69 13.66
CA VAL A 100 -2.36 5.75 15.13
C VAL A 100 -2.08 7.18 15.60
N LYS A 101 -1.18 7.88 14.90
CA LYS A 101 -0.81 9.27 15.14
C LYS A 101 -0.32 9.93 13.84
N PRO A 102 -0.33 11.28 13.75
CA PRO A 102 0.09 11.99 12.55
C PRO A 102 1.46 11.56 12.04
N PHE A 103 1.58 11.36 10.73
CA PHE A 103 2.85 11.07 10.09
C PHE A 103 3.66 12.35 9.95
N GLU A 104 4.86 12.32 10.51
CA GLU A 104 5.79 13.43 10.50
C GLU A 104 7.21 12.92 10.31
N THR A 105 8.02 13.69 9.59
CA THR A 105 9.43 13.37 9.41
C THR A 105 10.26 14.64 9.25
N PRO A 106 11.43 14.74 9.91
CA PRO A 106 12.29 15.90 9.79
C PRO A 106 13.00 15.99 8.42
N ASN A 107 13.09 14.87 7.68
CA ASN A 107 13.95 14.75 6.49
C ASN A 107 13.24 14.15 5.26
N GLY A 108 11.94 13.87 5.34
CA GLY A 108 11.17 13.30 4.22
C GLY A 108 11.22 11.78 4.14
N HIS A 109 12.12 11.12 4.85
CA HIS A 109 12.12 9.66 4.96
C HIS A 109 11.11 9.20 6.00
N PHE A 110 10.20 8.32 5.60
CA PHE A 110 9.16 7.77 6.47
C PHE A 110 8.74 6.37 6.00
N TYR A 111 9.42 5.35 6.52
CA TYR A 111 9.17 3.93 6.23
C TYR A 111 9.76 3.09 7.37
N SER A 112 9.34 1.83 7.48
CA SER A 112 9.80 0.90 8.51
C SER A 112 10.20 -0.43 7.90
N TRP A 113 11.07 -1.14 8.60
CA TRP A 113 11.23 -2.58 8.39
C TRP A 113 9.88 -3.29 8.56
N GLU A 114 9.59 -4.32 7.77
CA GLU A 114 8.47 -5.24 7.97
C GLU A 114 8.92 -6.64 8.43
N SER A 115 10.23 -6.87 8.41
CA SER A 115 10.90 -8.11 8.81
C SER A 115 12.37 -7.81 9.11
N ALA A 116 13.15 -8.83 9.45
CA ALA A 116 14.60 -8.67 9.68
C ALA A 116 15.36 -8.16 8.44
N GLU A 117 14.83 -8.36 7.23
CA GLU A 117 15.55 -8.05 5.99
C GLU A 117 14.79 -7.16 5.01
N GLY A 118 13.49 -6.97 5.18
CA GLY A 118 12.62 -6.27 4.23
C GLY A 118 12.03 -4.97 4.78
N ILE A 119 11.96 -3.96 3.92
CA ILE A 119 11.22 -2.70 4.11
C ILE A 119 10.01 -2.75 3.19
N ASN A 120 8.84 -2.36 3.73
CA ASN A 120 7.58 -2.39 3.00
C ASN A 120 7.21 -0.98 2.48
N GLY A 121 6.47 -0.94 1.36
CA GLY A 121 6.07 0.29 0.68
C GLY A 121 4.63 0.75 0.95
N GLY A 122 3.88 0.05 1.80
CA GLY A 122 2.50 0.37 2.13
C GLY A 122 2.33 1.64 2.95
N VAL A 123 3.41 2.14 3.57
CA VAL A 123 3.55 3.53 3.98
C VAL A 123 4.94 3.97 3.58
N LEU A 124 5.05 5.02 2.77
CA LEU A 124 6.31 5.41 2.14
C LEU A 124 6.43 6.93 2.00
N GLY A 125 7.38 7.51 2.74
CA GLY A 125 7.92 8.85 2.49
C GLY A 125 9.36 8.74 1.97
N LEU A 126 9.60 9.31 0.81
CA LEU A 126 10.95 9.55 0.27
C LEU A 126 11.02 11.02 -0.17
N PRO A 127 12.07 11.77 0.19
CA PRO A 127 12.24 13.12 -0.33
C PRO A 127 12.50 13.07 -1.84
N ARG A 128 12.16 14.13 -2.57
CA ARG A 128 12.27 14.17 -4.04
C ARG A 128 13.70 13.99 -4.57
N ASP A 129 14.70 14.32 -3.75
CA ASP A 129 16.13 14.15 -4.02
C ASP A 129 16.69 12.81 -3.51
N SER A 130 15.83 11.88 -3.07
CA SER A 130 16.21 10.53 -2.69
C SER A 130 16.82 9.77 -3.87
N GLU A 131 18.04 9.27 -3.68
CA GLU A 131 18.73 8.45 -4.69
C GLU A 131 17.98 7.12 -4.91
N ALA A 132 17.44 6.51 -3.86
CA ALA A 132 16.65 5.29 -3.96
C ALA A 132 15.37 5.51 -4.76
N LEU A 133 14.68 6.65 -4.57
CA LEU A 133 13.51 7.00 -5.39
C LEU A 133 13.89 7.14 -6.86
N GLY A 134 15.02 7.80 -7.16
CA GLY A 134 15.56 7.92 -8.51
C GLY A 134 15.84 6.55 -9.16
N GLN A 135 16.52 5.65 -8.45
CA GLN A 135 16.83 4.31 -8.97
C GLN A 135 15.58 3.42 -9.10
N LEU A 136 14.60 3.57 -8.22
CA LEU A 136 13.29 2.90 -8.35
C LEU A 136 12.60 3.31 -9.64
N LEU A 137 12.48 4.63 -9.88
CA LEU A 137 11.88 5.17 -11.09
C LEU A 137 12.61 4.69 -12.34
N GLU A 138 13.94 4.80 -12.36
CA GLU A 138 14.77 4.33 -13.47
C GLU A 138 14.55 2.84 -13.77
N PHE A 139 14.63 1.98 -12.74
CA PHE A 139 14.42 0.54 -12.88
C PHE A 139 13.03 0.20 -13.45
N THR A 140 12.01 0.93 -13.02
CA THR A 140 10.63 0.69 -13.45
C THR A 140 10.29 1.23 -14.83
N THR A 141 11.21 1.93 -15.52
CA THR A 141 10.99 2.37 -16.90
C THR A 141 11.04 1.23 -17.92
N ASP A 142 11.73 0.13 -17.61
CA ASP A 142 11.80 -1.08 -18.43
C ASP A 142 10.95 -2.19 -17.79
N GLU A 143 9.79 -2.48 -18.38
CA GLU A 143 8.91 -3.58 -17.99
C GLU A 143 9.58 -4.96 -18.05
N TYR A 144 10.73 -5.06 -18.72
CA TYR A 144 11.53 -6.27 -18.86
C TYR A 144 12.87 -6.18 -18.14
N ALA A 145 13.02 -5.23 -17.21
CA ALA A 145 14.21 -5.08 -16.39
C ALA A 145 14.50 -6.36 -15.59
N ILE A 146 15.78 -6.70 -15.48
CA ILE A 146 16.25 -7.90 -14.78
C ILE A 146 16.70 -7.50 -13.36
N PRO A 147 15.98 -7.92 -12.30
CA PRO A 147 16.29 -7.53 -10.93
C PRO A 147 17.61 -8.14 -10.42
N GLU A 148 18.32 -7.38 -9.59
CA GLU A 148 19.62 -7.78 -9.03
C GLU A 148 19.50 -8.62 -7.74
N TRP A 149 18.32 -8.64 -7.10
CA TRP A 149 18.13 -9.10 -5.72
C TRP A 149 17.53 -10.50 -5.57
N TYR A 150 17.25 -11.22 -6.66
CA TYR A 150 16.79 -12.62 -6.60
C TYR A 150 17.91 -13.66 -6.83
N GLY A 151 19.16 -13.21 -6.78
CA GLY A 151 20.35 -14.05 -6.92
C GLY A 151 20.68 -14.42 -8.36
N ASP A 152 21.92 -14.91 -8.55
CA ASP A 152 22.51 -15.14 -9.86
C ASP A 152 21.77 -16.16 -10.72
N ALA A 153 21.19 -17.20 -10.10
CA ALA A 153 20.46 -18.23 -10.84
C ALA A 153 19.23 -17.66 -11.54
N TYR A 154 18.43 -16.87 -10.82
CA TYR A 154 17.25 -16.21 -11.38
C TYR A 154 17.63 -15.15 -12.42
N ARG A 155 18.66 -14.35 -12.13
CA ARG A 155 19.20 -13.36 -13.09
C ARG A 155 19.61 -14.03 -14.41
N ARG A 156 20.42 -15.10 -14.36
CA ARG A 156 20.86 -15.83 -15.56
C ARG A 156 19.71 -16.45 -16.34
N GLU A 157 18.67 -16.94 -15.66
CA GLU A 157 17.45 -17.43 -16.32
C GLU A 157 16.79 -16.32 -17.14
N LEU A 158 16.61 -15.13 -16.56
CA LEU A 158 16.02 -13.98 -17.24
C LEU A 158 16.90 -13.45 -18.38
N GLU A 159 18.22 -13.41 -18.19
CA GLU A 159 19.19 -13.02 -19.22
C GLU A 159 19.13 -13.99 -20.41
N ALA A 160 19.09 -15.30 -20.16
CA ALA A 160 18.96 -16.31 -21.21
C ALA A 160 17.64 -16.18 -21.98
N LYS A 161 16.53 -15.95 -21.27
CA LYS A 161 15.21 -15.69 -21.88
C LYS A 161 15.20 -14.42 -22.73
N LYS A 162 15.83 -13.34 -22.26
CA LYS A 162 16.00 -12.09 -23.01
C LYS A 162 16.85 -12.30 -24.27
N ALA A 163 17.97 -13.02 -24.15
CA ALA A 163 18.84 -13.37 -25.28
C ALA A 163 18.15 -14.27 -26.32
N ALA A 164 17.21 -15.12 -25.88
CA ALA A 164 16.38 -15.96 -26.75
C ALA A 164 15.19 -15.21 -27.40
N GLY A 165 15.02 -13.90 -27.16
CA GLY A 165 13.93 -13.10 -27.72
C GLY A 165 12.59 -13.25 -26.97
N THR A 166 12.59 -13.84 -25.78
CA THR A 166 11.41 -14.04 -24.93
C THR A 166 11.63 -13.43 -23.54
N PRO A 167 11.85 -12.11 -23.41
CA PRO A 167 12.10 -11.48 -22.11
C PRO A 167 10.87 -11.62 -21.19
N VAL A 168 11.11 -11.65 -19.88
CA VAL A 168 10.03 -11.84 -18.88
C VAL A 168 9.54 -10.49 -18.41
N HIS A 169 8.28 -10.20 -18.72
CA HIS A 169 7.60 -8.97 -18.30
C HIS A 169 7.47 -8.92 -16.76
N ALA A 170 7.52 -7.73 -16.16
CA ALA A 170 7.44 -7.50 -14.71
C ALA A 170 6.19 -8.14 -14.08
N GLY A 171 5.09 -8.18 -14.83
CA GLY A 171 3.84 -8.87 -14.46
C GLY A 171 3.97 -10.40 -14.29
N GLU A 172 5.03 -11.01 -14.77
CA GLU A 172 5.32 -12.45 -14.67
C GLU A 172 6.44 -12.75 -13.66
N GLN A 173 7.17 -11.73 -13.23
CA GLN A 173 8.21 -11.82 -12.20
C GLN A 173 7.58 -11.94 -10.78
N PRO A 174 8.36 -12.23 -9.72
CA PRO A 174 7.84 -12.32 -8.37
C PRO A 174 7.11 -11.04 -7.92
N TRP A 175 6.02 -11.19 -7.16
CA TRP A 175 5.09 -10.12 -6.77
C TRP A 175 5.74 -8.81 -6.27
N GLY A 176 6.85 -8.91 -5.53
CA GLY A 176 7.56 -7.74 -4.98
C GLY A 176 8.58 -7.09 -5.91
N VAL A 177 8.65 -7.47 -7.19
CA VAL A 177 9.68 -6.99 -8.15
C VAL A 177 9.71 -5.48 -8.31
N TRP A 178 8.59 -4.78 -8.24
CA TRP A 178 8.56 -3.32 -8.22
C TRP A 178 8.15 -2.74 -6.88
N GLY A 179 7.61 -3.56 -5.97
CA GLY A 179 7.21 -3.13 -4.65
C GLY A 179 8.31 -3.35 -3.59
N PRO A 180 8.01 -4.07 -2.49
CA PRO A 180 8.89 -4.12 -1.32
C PRO A 180 10.29 -4.67 -1.59
N HIS A 181 10.48 -5.56 -2.59
CA HIS A 181 11.81 -6.11 -2.85
C HIS A 181 12.73 -5.11 -3.57
N ALA A 182 12.22 -4.38 -4.58
CA ALA A 182 12.97 -3.30 -5.21
C ALA A 182 13.24 -2.17 -4.22
N LEU A 183 12.22 -1.75 -3.46
CA LEU A 183 12.35 -0.72 -2.43
C LEU A 183 13.45 -1.07 -1.43
N THR A 184 13.40 -2.29 -0.87
CA THR A 184 14.42 -2.78 0.06
C THR A 184 15.81 -2.78 -0.57
N HIS A 185 15.93 -3.25 -1.81
CA HIS A 185 17.21 -3.30 -2.51
C HIS A 185 17.81 -1.89 -2.68
N PHE A 186 17.05 -0.95 -3.25
CA PHE A 186 17.57 0.38 -3.54
C PHE A 186 17.85 1.19 -2.28
N LEU A 187 17.01 1.10 -1.24
CA LEU A 187 17.31 1.71 0.06
C LEU A 187 18.59 1.15 0.69
N LYS A 188 18.88 -0.14 0.54
CA LYS A 188 20.16 -0.72 1.00
C LYS A 188 21.32 -0.25 0.13
N LYS A 189 21.15 -0.25 -1.20
CA LYS A 189 22.19 0.12 -2.18
C LYS A 189 22.66 1.56 -2.03
N THR A 190 21.74 2.49 -1.77
CA THR A 190 22.05 3.92 -1.57
C THR A 190 22.40 4.26 -0.11
N GLY A 191 22.26 3.29 0.80
CA GLY A 191 22.47 3.49 2.23
C GLY A 191 21.37 4.30 2.93
N GLU A 192 20.24 4.55 2.28
CA GLU A 192 19.06 5.24 2.84
C GLU A 192 18.25 4.35 3.80
N SER A 193 18.44 3.03 3.77
CA SER A 193 17.86 2.09 4.76
C SER A 193 18.16 2.44 6.22
N ARG A 194 19.21 3.25 6.48
CA ARG A 194 19.52 3.81 7.81
C ARG A 194 18.42 4.69 8.40
N TYR A 195 17.50 5.21 7.59
CA TYR A 195 16.37 6.02 8.03
C TYR A 195 15.12 5.19 8.36
N ALA A 196 15.13 3.89 8.07
CA ALA A 196 14.00 3.02 8.34
C ALA A 196 13.76 2.92 9.86
N MET A 197 12.52 3.19 10.26
CA MET A 197 12.08 2.96 11.63
C MET A 197 12.04 1.46 11.94
N PRO A 198 12.07 1.08 13.23
CA PRO A 198 11.82 -0.30 13.65
C PRO A 198 10.46 -0.80 13.18
N ILE A 199 10.28 -2.13 13.17
CA ILE A 199 9.07 -2.79 12.66
C ILE A 199 7.77 -2.25 13.25
N TRP A 200 7.75 -1.99 14.56
CA TRP A 200 6.57 -1.47 15.27
C TRP A 200 6.19 -0.03 14.91
N GLY A 201 7.03 0.70 14.18
CA GLY A 201 6.74 2.05 13.71
C GLY A 201 5.53 2.07 12.79
N LEU A 202 5.43 1.12 11.86
CA LEU A 202 4.35 1.03 10.87
C LEU A 202 3.69 -0.36 10.79
N TYR A 203 4.36 -1.40 11.27
CA TYR A 203 3.92 -2.80 11.21
C TYR A 203 3.96 -3.47 12.59
N PRO A 204 3.26 -2.92 13.61
CA PRO A 204 3.25 -3.47 14.97
C PRO A 204 2.60 -4.87 15.07
N PHE A 205 1.86 -5.28 14.05
CA PHE A 205 1.43 -6.65 13.84
C PHE A 205 2.11 -7.18 12.59
N GLU A 206 2.89 -8.25 12.73
CA GLU A 206 3.44 -8.92 11.57
C GLU A 206 2.33 -9.56 10.73
N TYR A 207 2.63 -9.88 9.47
CA TYR A 207 1.67 -10.53 8.58
C TYR A 207 1.11 -11.82 9.19
N SER A 208 1.96 -12.63 9.85
CA SER A 208 1.57 -13.87 10.53
C SER A 208 0.55 -13.63 11.67
N GLU A 209 0.64 -12.48 12.32
CA GLU A 209 -0.15 -12.07 13.49
C GLU A 209 -1.47 -11.38 13.13
N ARG A 210 -1.72 -11.07 11.85
CA ARG A 210 -2.91 -10.33 11.39
C ARG A 210 -4.26 -10.85 11.92
N ALA A 211 -4.33 -12.14 12.25
CA ALA A 211 -5.52 -12.75 12.84
C ALA A 211 -5.85 -12.23 14.25
N LEU A 212 -4.85 -11.77 15.01
CA LEU A 212 -4.99 -11.22 16.36
C LEU A 212 -5.80 -9.92 16.36
N MET A 213 -5.72 -9.12 15.29
CA MET A 213 -6.51 -7.90 15.14
C MET A 213 -8.03 -8.16 15.14
N LEU A 214 -8.46 -9.37 14.79
CA LEU A 214 -9.86 -9.79 14.81
C LEU A 214 -10.25 -10.58 16.07
N ARG A 215 -9.30 -10.91 16.95
CA ARG A 215 -9.55 -11.70 18.15
C ARG A 215 -10.22 -10.84 19.23
N PRO A 216 -11.46 -11.18 19.66
CA PRO A 216 -12.13 -10.43 20.72
C PRO A 216 -11.36 -10.51 22.04
N GLY A 217 -11.15 -9.37 22.70
CA GLY A 217 -10.49 -9.29 24.00
C GLY A 217 -8.98 -9.51 23.99
N TYR A 218 -8.35 -9.55 22.80
CA TYR A 218 -6.89 -9.50 22.71
C TYR A 218 -6.38 -8.12 23.14
N ASP A 219 -5.36 -8.08 23.99
CA ASP A 219 -4.72 -6.84 24.43
C ASP A 219 -3.75 -6.32 23.36
N TRP A 220 -4.32 -5.69 22.34
CA TRP A 220 -3.56 -5.16 21.21
C TRP A 220 -2.70 -3.93 21.56
N HIS A 221 -2.95 -3.28 22.70
CA HIS A 221 -2.14 -2.14 23.15
C HIS A 221 -0.69 -2.55 23.44
N SER A 222 -0.45 -3.82 23.79
CA SER A 222 0.90 -4.37 23.96
C SER A 222 1.78 -4.33 22.70
N HIS A 223 1.16 -4.21 21.51
CA HIS A 223 1.87 -4.04 20.23
C HIS A 223 2.18 -2.58 19.90
N ILE A 224 1.54 -1.62 20.57
CA ILE A 224 1.63 -0.20 20.28
C ILE A 224 2.64 0.44 21.22
N LYS A 225 3.62 1.14 20.65
CA LYS A 225 4.63 1.91 21.38
C LYS A 225 4.43 3.40 21.14
N ASP A 226 5.14 4.24 21.89
CA ASP A 226 5.08 5.71 21.73
C ASP A 226 5.49 6.16 20.32
N ASP A 227 6.34 5.39 19.65
CA ASP A 227 6.83 5.59 18.30
C ASP A 227 6.07 4.79 17.23
N THR A 228 4.91 4.19 17.56
CA THR A 228 4.03 3.55 16.57
C THR A 228 3.15 4.59 15.87
N TYR A 229 3.30 4.71 14.56
CA TYR A 229 2.55 5.64 13.70
C TYR A 229 1.38 4.96 13.00
N SER A 230 1.53 3.69 12.59
CA SER A 230 0.52 3.00 11.80
C SER A 230 0.27 1.56 12.24
N ILE A 231 -0.89 1.03 11.88
CA ILE A 231 -1.22 -0.39 11.92
C ILE A 231 -1.65 -0.81 10.51
N HIS A 232 -0.85 -1.66 9.87
CA HIS A 232 -1.18 -2.20 8.55
C HIS A 232 -2.20 -3.35 8.65
N PHE A 233 -3.35 -3.23 7.99
CA PHE A 233 -4.41 -4.24 8.08
C PHE A 233 -4.22 -5.43 7.14
N TYR A 234 -3.40 -5.31 6.09
CA TYR A 234 -3.26 -6.33 5.05
C TYR A 234 -4.61 -6.61 4.36
N GLY A 235 -5.24 -5.54 3.88
CA GLY A 235 -6.60 -5.37 3.42
C GLY A 235 -7.11 -6.54 2.57
N ARG A 236 -6.36 -6.99 1.56
CA ARG A 236 -6.78 -8.15 0.75
C ARG A 236 -7.08 -9.39 1.61
N ARG A 237 -6.21 -9.69 2.58
CA ARG A 237 -6.35 -10.86 3.45
C ARG A 237 -7.28 -10.60 4.63
N MET A 238 -7.32 -9.37 5.12
CA MET A 238 -8.24 -8.95 6.17
C MET A 238 -9.69 -9.02 5.69
N ARG A 239 -9.98 -8.46 4.51
CA ARG A 239 -11.32 -8.51 3.88
C ARG A 239 -11.79 -9.94 3.66
N ALA A 240 -10.94 -10.79 3.08
CA ALA A 240 -11.25 -12.20 2.90
C ALA A 240 -11.59 -12.89 4.24
N ARG A 241 -10.78 -12.65 5.27
CA ARG A 241 -10.99 -13.26 6.59
C ARG A 241 -12.27 -12.78 7.26
N LEU A 242 -12.58 -11.48 7.17
CA LEU A 242 -13.82 -10.91 7.70
C LEU A 242 -15.05 -11.50 7.01
N LEU A 243 -15.03 -11.58 5.67
CA LEU A 243 -16.09 -12.22 4.89
C LEU A 243 -16.26 -13.69 5.26
N ASP A 244 -15.17 -14.45 5.35
CA ASP A 244 -15.24 -15.91 5.51
C ASP A 244 -15.50 -16.37 6.95
N LYS A 245 -15.18 -15.56 7.97
CA LYS A 245 -15.23 -15.98 9.38
C LYS A 245 -16.09 -15.10 10.28
N PHE A 246 -16.51 -13.94 9.79
CA PHE A 246 -17.18 -12.92 10.61
C PHE A 246 -18.34 -12.25 9.87
N ASP A 247 -18.87 -12.87 8.81
CA ASP A 247 -19.99 -12.35 8.01
C ASP A 247 -19.75 -10.92 7.51
N GLY A 248 -18.48 -10.59 7.24
CA GLY A 248 -18.06 -9.28 6.78
C GLY A 248 -17.93 -8.20 7.86
N VAL A 249 -18.23 -8.48 9.14
CA VAL A 249 -18.26 -7.46 10.21
C VAL A 249 -17.38 -7.86 11.39
N PRO A 250 -16.44 -7.02 11.86
CA PRO A 250 -15.54 -7.36 12.96
C PRO A 250 -16.32 -7.45 14.28
N LYS A 251 -15.93 -8.37 15.15
CA LYS A 251 -16.55 -8.45 16.49
C LYS A 251 -16.21 -7.17 17.29
N PRO A 252 -17.16 -6.57 18.03
CA PRO A 252 -16.96 -5.27 18.68
C PRO A 252 -15.79 -5.18 19.68
N ARG A 253 -15.40 -6.31 20.29
CA ARG A 253 -14.27 -6.39 21.24
C ARG A 253 -12.92 -6.74 20.58
N SER A 254 -12.87 -6.88 19.26
CA SER A 254 -11.60 -7.02 18.52
C SER A 254 -10.92 -5.66 18.34
N LEU A 255 -9.66 -5.62 17.91
CA LEU A 255 -8.97 -4.36 17.58
C LEU A 255 -9.77 -3.59 16.53
N ILE A 256 -10.03 -4.20 15.37
CA ILE A 256 -10.73 -3.51 14.28
C ILE A 256 -12.14 -3.11 14.70
N GLY A 257 -12.86 -3.95 15.47
CA GLY A 257 -14.19 -3.59 15.97
C GLY A 257 -14.19 -2.40 16.93
N GLN A 258 -13.14 -2.25 17.74
CA GLN A 258 -12.95 -1.07 18.59
C GLN A 258 -12.63 0.18 17.76
N LEU A 259 -11.79 0.05 16.72
CA LEU A 259 -11.45 1.16 15.84
C LEU A 259 -12.64 1.64 14.99
N VAL A 260 -13.44 0.71 14.43
CA VAL A 260 -14.70 1.03 13.75
C VAL A 260 -15.59 1.89 14.64
N ARG A 261 -15.77 1.49 15.92
CA ARG A 261 -16.54 2.26 16.90
C ARG A 261 -15.91 3.62 17.21
N LYS A 262 -14.59 3.66 17.44
CA LYS A 262 -13.84 4.89 17.75
C LYS A 262 -14.06 5.97 16.69
N HIS A 263 -14.06 5.59 15.43
CA HIS A 263 -14.20 6.49 14.30
C HIS A 263 -15.64 6.64 13.78
N GLY A 264 -16.64 6.04 14.47
CA GLY A 264 -18.04 6.14 14.05
C GLY A 264 -18.34 5.56 12.66
N ILE A 265 -17.55 4.58 12.21
CA ILE A 265 -17.74 3.91 10.92
C ILE A 265 -18.92 2.93 11.02
N ASP A 266 -19.80 2.93 10.02
CA ASP A 266 -20.88 1.94 9.88
C ASP A 266 -20.53 0.88 8.83
N PRO A 267 -20.18 -0.36 9.24
CA PRO A 267 -19.92 -1.45 8.32
C PRO A 267 -21.08 -1.80 7.39
N ALA A 268 -22.34 -1.53 7.78
CA ALA A 268 -23.51 -1.83 6.96
C ALA A 268 -23.69 -0.82 5.81
N ALA A 269 -23.25 0.43 5.99
CA ALA A 269 -23.32 1.47 4.95
C ALA A 269 -22.30 1.23 3.81
N ALA A 270 -21.14 0.63 4.13
CA ALA A 270 -20.09 0.32 3.16
C ALA A 270 -19.56 -1.12 3.35
N PRO A 271 -20.37 -2.15 3.07
CA PRO A 271 -20.02 -3.53 3.40
C PRO A 271 -18.83 -4.03 2.57
N LEU A 272 -18.10 -4.99 3.13
CA LEU A 272 -17.10 -5.72 2.36
C LEU A 272 -17.76 -6.47 1.20
N ARG A 273 -17.14 -6.41 0.03
CA ARG A 273 -17.56 -7.18 -1.14
C ARG A 273 -16.49 -8.20 -1.49
N ARG A 274 -16.90 -9.39 -1.91
CA ARG A 274 -16.01 -10.29 -2.66
C ARG A 274 -15.74 -9.60 -4.00
N HIS A 275 -14.48 -9.32 -4.32
CA HIS A 275 -14.15 -8.99 -5.70
C HIS A 275 -14.51 -10.23 -6.54
N GLY A 276 -15.44 -10.07 -7.48
CA GLY A 276 -15.75 -11.12 -8.45
C GLY A 276 -14.50 -11.48 -9.26
N LYS A 277 -14.46 -12.69 -9.84
CA LYS A 277 -13.79 -12.83 -11.13
C LYS A 277 -14.42 -11.77 -12.05
N PRO A 278 -13.64 -11.05 -12.88
CA PRO A 278 -14.25 -10.17 -13.88
C PRO A 278 -15.30 -10.98 -14.65
N GLU A 279 -16.48 -10.40 -14.83
CA GLU A 279 -17.50 -11.01 -15.69
C GLU A 279 -16.86 -11.29 -17.05
N PRO A 280 -17.10 -12.46 -17.66
CA PRO A 280 -16.71 -12.65 -19.05
C PRO A 280 -17.38 -11.55 -19.84
N ASP A 281 -16.58 -10.84 -20.63
CA ASP A 281 -17.01 -9.86 -21.61
C ASP A 281 -18.23 -10.42 -22.34
N THR A 282 -19.43 -9.93 -21.99
CA THR A 282 -20.60 -10.13 -22.83
C THR A 282 -20.44 -9.14 -23.98
N GLY A 283 -19.50 -9.47 -24.87
CA GLY A 283 -19.52 -8.98 -26.23
C GLY A 283 -20.85 -9.43 -26.82
N ALA A 284 -21.84 -8.56 -26.73
CA ALA A 284 -23.01 -8.64 -27.58
C ALA A 284 -22.56 -8.12 -28.94
N GLU A 285 -22.35 -9.09 -29.83
CA GLU A 285 -22.44 -8.93 -31.28
C GLU A 285 -23.67 -8.07 -31.62
N ASP A 286 -23.44 -7.02 -32.41
CA ASP A 286 -24.20 -6.70 -33.63
C ASP A 286 -23.43 -5.64 -34.45
#